data_AF-A0A7K3Y419-F1
#
_entry.id   AF-A0A7K3Y419-F1
#
_cell.length_a   1.000
_cell.length_b   1.000
_cell.length_c   1.000
_cell.angle_alpha   90.00
_cell.angle_beta   90.00
_cell.angle_gamma   90.00
#
_symmetry.space_group_name_H-M   'P 1'
#
loop_
_entity.id
_entity.type
_entity.pdbx_description
1 polymer ?
#
loop_
_entity_poly.entity_id
_entity_poly.type
_entity_poly.pdbx_seq_one_letter_code
_entity_poly.pdbx_strand_id
1 'polypeptide(L)'
;MTLYLGIDDTDTLESRGTGRLARMIAAELARSYMVSGVTRHQLYVHPSIPYTSHNSCAVIHIQGADNGAGADVFSAAKELMLSDFVEGSDPGICVATTPEIGDDLRAFGYLAKKNIVTQGQARGLARAAGIRLEGLGGTEDGVIGALAGIGLAASANDGRFIIKDATRSIQGTQSVDAILACGVDRVMTRDGAVVGEGVVALRKFPKPAFIGGKAILFVEPVDGVYCDIVIG
;
A
#
# COMPACT_ATOMS: atom_id res chain seq x y z
N MET A 1 -16.03 3.88 8.83
CA MET A 1 -15.71 3.46 7.45
C MET A 1 -14.20 3.50 7.26
N THR A 2 -13.67 2.81 6.25
CA THR A 2 -12.25 2.98 5.85
C THR A 2 -12.17 3.96 4.70
N LEU A 3 -11.27 4.94 4.80
CA LEU A 3 -10.84 5.81 3.73
C LEU A 3 -9.47 5.35 3.23
N TYR A 4 -9.32 5.26 1.91
CA TYR A 4 -8.08 4.87 1.25
C TYR A 4 -7.50 6.06 0.50
N LEU A 5 -6.21 6.29 0.70
CA LEU A 5 -5.42 7.28 -0.04
C LEU A 5 -4.34 6.53 -0.83
N GLY A 6 -4.50 6.43 -2.14
CA GLY A 6 -3.53 5.84 -3.05
C GLY A 6 -2.60 6.88 -3.65
N ILE A 7 -1.31 6.57 -3.72
CA ILE A 7 -0.31 7.35 -4.42
C ILE A 7 0.57 6.45 -5.29
N ASP A 8 1.06 6.99 -6.40
CA ASP A 8 2.03 6.30 -7.25
C ASP A 8 2.94 7.26 -8.02
N ASP A 9 4.02 6.71 -8.56
CA ASP A 9 4.97 7.36 -9.46
C ASP A 9 5.53 8.68 -8.93
N THR A 10 6.01 8.61 -7.68
CA THR A 10 6.49 9.79 -6.94
C THR A 10 8.01 9.84 -6.82
N ASP A 11 8.71 9.01 -7.58
CA ASP A 11 10.15 8.79 -7.45
C ASP A 11 10.83 8.51 -8.79
N THR A 12 12.10 8.92 -8.87
CA THR A 12 13.07 8.53 -9.89
C THR A 12 14.13 7.59 -9.30
N LEU A 13 14.98 6.99 -10.14
CA LEU A 13 16.03 6.04 -9.74
C LEU A 13 17.00 6.56 -8.67
N GLU A 14 17.24 7.87 -8.65
CA GLU A 14 18.19 8.52 -7.73
C GLU A 14 17.51 9.17 -6.51
N SER A 15 16.19 9.13 -6.45
CA SER A 15 15.39 9.77 -5.41
C SER A 15 14.93 8.77 -4.34
N ARG A 16 14.15 9.27 -3.37
CA ARG A 16 13.47 8.41 -2.40
C ARG A 16 12.28 7.70 -3.05
N GLY A 17 12.16 6.39 -2.87
CA GLY A 17 11.03 5.62 -3.42
C GLY A 17 9.65 6.01 -2.87
N THR A 18 8.58 5.76 -3.64
CA THR A 18 7.17 6.05 -3.29
C THR A 18 6.74 5.54 -1.91
N GLY A 19 7.18 4.34 -1.52
CA GLY A 19 6.89 3.80 -0.18
C GLY A 19 7.55 4.57 0.98
N ARG A 20 8.51 5.47 0.73
CA ARG A 20 9.04 6.38 1.76
C ARG A 20 8.13 7.59 1.94
N LEU A 21 7.67 8.21 0.86
CA LEU A 21 6.70 9.31 0.92
C LEU A 21 5.38 8.87 1.54
N ALA A 22 4.84 7.71 1.14
CA ALA A 22 3.61 7.19 1.74
C ALA A 22 3.68 7.09 3.27
N ARG A 23 4.86 6.77 3.82
CA ARG A 23 5.08 6.72 5.27
C ARG A 23 5.17 8.10 5.91
N MET A 24 5.74 9.07 5.21
CA MET A 24 5.81 10.46 5.67
C MET A 24 4.40 11.06 5.71
N ILE A 25 3.60 10.88 4.65
CA ILE A 25 2.20 11.30 4.59
C ILE A 25 1.39 10.60 5.68
N ALA A 26 1.54 9.27 5.84
CA ALA A 26 0.87 8.54 6.90
C ALA A 26 1.20 9.08 8.31
N ALA A 27 2.46 9.45 8.57
CA ALA A 27 2.86 10.01 9.84
C ALA A 27 2.24 11.39 10.10
N GLU A 28 2.13 12.24 9.08
CA GLU A 28 1.45 13.54 9.22
C GLU A 28 -0.05 13.38 9.42
N LEU A 29 -0.71 12.52 8.62
CA LEU A 29 -2.14 12.25 8.76
C LEU A 29 -2.48 11.60 10.12
N ALA A 30 -1.57 10.82 10.69
CA ALA A 30 -1.76 10.19 12.01
C ALA A 30 -1.91 11.19 13.16
N ARG A 31 -1.59 12.48 12.95
CA ARG A 31 -1.81 13.55 13.94
C ARG A 31 -3.28 13.92 14.12
N SER A 32 -4.10 13.65 13.11
CA SER A 32 -5.53 14.01 13.08
C SER A 32 -6.45 12.81 12.83
N TYR A 33 -5.92 11.72 12.28
CA TYR A 33 -6.69 10.56 11.84
C TYR A 33 -6.11 9.24 12.36
N MET A 34 -6.95 8.22 12.51
CA MET A 34 -6.51 6.87 12.85
C MET A 34 -5.97 6.15 11.60
N VAL A 35 -4.67 6.25 11.34
CA VAL A 35 -4.01 5.49 10.27
C VAL A 35 -3.82 4.04 10.72
N SER A 36 -4.53 3.10 10.09
CA SER A 36 -4.45 1.67 10.45
C SER A 36 -3.32 0.92 9.74
N GLY A 37 -2.71 1.52 8.72
CA GLY A 37 -1.56 0.95 8.03
C GLY A 37 -1.27 1.60 6.70
N VAL A 38 -0.15 1.18 6.10
CA VAL A 38 0.24 1.53 4.74
C VAL A 38 0.61 0.25 4.00
N THR A 39 -0.08 -0.03 2.91
CA THR A 39 0.19 -1.18 2.04
C THR A 39 0.94 -0.75 0.79
N ARG A 40 1.81 -1.62 0.29
CA ARG A 40 2.43 -1.50 -1.03
C ARG A 40 1.86 -2.58 -1.93
N HIS A 41 1.49 -2.22 -3.14
CA HIS A 41 0.90 -3.12 -4.14
C HIS A 41 1.81 -3.25 -5.34
N GLN A 42 2.14 -4.48 -5.71
CA GLN A 42 2.93 -4.76 -6.90
C GLN A 42 2.03 -4.67 -8.14
N LEU A 43 2.39 -3.80 -9.09
CA LEU A 43 1.71 -3.67 -10.39
C LEU A 43 2.44 -4.49 -11.45
N TYR A 44 1.87 -4.53 -12.66
CA TYR A 44 2.37 -5.37 -13.74
C TYR A 44 3.79 -4.99 -14.17
N VAL A 45 4.72 -5.94 -14.10
CA VAL A 45 6.09 -5.74 -14.58
C VAL A 45 6.13 -6.09 -16.06
N HIS A 46 6.32 -5.08 -16.91
CA HIS A 46 6.34 -5.24 -18.35
C HIS A 46 7.36 -4.29 -19.00
N PRO A 47 8.10 -4.68 -20.05
CA PRO A 47 9.12 -3.83 -20.69
C PRO A 47 8.60 -2.50 -21.24
N SER A 48 7.31 -2.41 -21.54
CA SER A 48 6.65 -1.17 -22.03
C SER A 48 6.17 -0.24 -20.93
N ILE A 49 6.34 -0.59 -19.66
CA ILE A 49 5.95 0.24 -18.52
C ILE A 49 7.25 0.74 -17.87
N PRO A 50 7.55 2.05 -17.90
CA PRO A 50 8.68 2.59 -17.17
C PRO A 50 8.46 2.44 -15.66
N TYR A 51 9.51 2.12 -14.91
CA TYR A 51 9.50 2.10 -13.45
C TYR A 51 10.92 2.26 -12.91
N THR A 52 11.05 2.60 -11.63
CA THR A 52 12.36 2.73 -10.96
C THR A 52 12.93 1.37 -10.55
N SER A 53 12.93 1.08 -9.24
CA SER A 53 13.29 -0.24 -8.70
C SER A 53 12.17 -1.26 -8.87
N HIS A 54 10.92 -0.80 -8.77
CA HIS A 54 9.74 -1.64 -8.89
C HIS A 54 8.56 -0.84 -9.42
N ASN A 55 7.74 -1.46 -10.27
CA ASN A 55 6.44 -0.91 -10.62
C ASN A 55 5.43 -1.15 -9.49
N SER A 56 5.22 -0.18 -8.60
CA SER A 56 4.35 -0.36 -7.44
C SER A 56 3.85 0.93 -6.83
N CYS A 57 2.57 0.94 -6.46
CA CYS A 57 1.94 2.02 -5.73
C CYS A 57 1.87 1.76 -4.23
N ALA A 58 1.52 2.79 -3.47
CA ALA A 58 1.31 2.72 -2.02
C ALA A 58 -0.09 3.25 -1.65
N VAL A 59 -0.71 2.62 -0.65
CA VAL A 59 -2.03 3.00 -0.15
C VAL A 59 -1.99 3.18 1.36
N ILE A 60 -2.48 4.31 1.84
CA ILE A 60 -2.64 4.64 3.25
C ILE A 60 -4.08 4.34 3.66
N HIS A 61 -4.24 3.60 4.75
CA HIS A 61 -5.54 3.13 5.26
C HIS A 61 -5.91 3.96 6.48
N ILE A 62 -7.06 4.62 6.44
CA ILE A 62 -7.53 5.52 7.49
C ILE A 62 -8.87 5.01 8.02
N GLN A 63 -8.91 4.68 9.30
CA GLN A 63 -10.10 4.17 9.99
C GLN A 63 -10.90 5.29 10.65
N GLY A 64 -12.21 5.08 10.76
CA GLY A 64 -13.08 5.99 11.50
C GLY A 64 -13.25 7.39 10.88
N ALA A 65 -12.82 7.57 9.63
CA ALA A 65 -13.03 8.81 8.89
C ALA A 65 -14.53 9.13 8.77
N ASP A 66 -14.88 10.40 8.97
CA ASP A 66 -16.23 10.91 8.69
C ASP A 66 -16.38 11.25 7.19
N ASN A 67 -17.59 11.66 6.78
CA ASN A 67 -17.88 11.97 5.37
C ASN A 67 -17.09 13.18 4.83
N GLY A 68 -16.54 14.04 5.70
CA GLY A 68 -15.78 15.24 5.31
C GLY A 68 -14.28 14.99 5.16
N ALA A 69 -13.73 14.03 5.91
CA ALA A 69 -12.31 13.75 5.99
C ALA A 69 -11.63 13.49 4.65
N GLY A 70 -12.34 12.97 3.64
CA GLY A 70 -11.77 12.70 2.31
C GLY A 70 -11.17 13.94 1.64
N ALA A 71 -11.82 15.10 1.78
CA ALA A 71 -11.34 16.36 1.18
C ALA A 71 -10.06 16.86 1.83
N ASP A 72 -10.01 16.79 3.16
CA ASP A 72 -8.91 17.28 3.97
C ASP A 72 -7.69 16.36 3.84
N VAL A 73 -7.90 15.03 3.89
CA VAL A 73 -6.86 14.03 3.65
C VAL A 73 -6.24 14.21 2.27
N PHE A 74 -7.05 14.40 1.23
CA PHE A 74 -6.55 14.62 -0.13
C PHE A 74 -5.72 15.89 -0.22
N SER A 75 -6.22 17.00 0.34
CA SER A 75 -5.54 18.29 0.29
C SER A 75 -4.19 18.24 1.03
N ALA A 76 -4.17 17.69 2.25
CA ALA A 76 -2.95 17.55 3.05
C ALA A 76 -1.92 16.63 2.37
N ALA A 77 -2.36 15.49 1.83
CA ALA A 77 -1.47 14.58 1.12
C ALA A 77 -0.93 15.21 -0.18
N LYS A 78 -1.78 15.89 -0.94
CA LYS A 78 -1.38 16.61 -2.16
C LYS A 78 -0.34 17.68 -1.87
N GLU A 79 -0.51 18.47 -0.81
CA GLU A 79 0.46 19.49 -0.40
C GLU A 79 1.82 18.88 -0.09
N LEU A 80 1.86 17.77 0.65
CA LEU A 80 3.11 17.05 0.94
C LEU A 80 3.74 16.45 -0.33
N MET A 81 2.95 15.90 -1.25
CA MET A 81 3.44 15.37 -2.52
C MET A 81 4.05 16.46 -3.41
N LEU A 82 3.43 17.64 -3.46
CA LEU A 82 3.94 18.77 -4.24
C LEU A 82 5.19 19.39 -3.58
N SER A 83 5.23 19.44 -2.25
CA SER A 83 6.40 19.94 -1.51
C SER A 83 7.62 19.03 -1.63
N ASP A 84 7.38 17.73 -1.79
CA ASP A 84 8.39 16.68 -1.99
C ASP A 84 8.44 16.21 -3.46
N PHE A 85 8.02 17.07 -4.39
CA PHE A 85 7.98 16.73 -5.81
C PHE A 85 9.38 16.43 -6.35
N VAL A 86 9.49 15.34 -7.11
CA VAL A 86 10.73 14.92 -7.76
C VAL A 86 10.59 15.18 -9.25
N GLU A 87 11.45 16.04 -9.81
CA GLU A 87 11.49 16.28 -11.25
C GLU A 87 11.77 14.97 -12.02
N GLY A 88 11.00 14.73 -13.08
CA GLY A 88 11.05 13.49 -13.86
C GLY A 88 10.23 12.33 -13.30
N SER A 89 9.41 12.56 -12.27
CA SER A 89 8.34 11.64 -11.85
C SER A 89 6.98 12.09 -12.37
N ASP A 90 5.98 11.19 -12.35
CA ASP A 90 4.64 11.43 -12.88
C ASP A 90 3.54 11.22 -11.81
N PRO A 91 3.55 11.96 -10.66
CA PRO A 91 2.84 11.54 -9.47
C PRO A 91 1.32 11.53 -9.64
N GLY A 92 0.69 10.46 -9.16
CA GLY A 92 -0.78 10.36 -9.06
C GLY A 92 -1.25 10.24 -7.63
N ILE A 93 -2.42 10.82 -7.34
CA ILE A 93 -3.09 10.75 -6.04
C ILE A 93 -4.58 10.42 -6.22
N CYS A 94 -5.09 9.52 -5.38
CA CYS A 94 -6.50 9.12 -5.37
C CYS A 94 -7.02 8.97 -3.94
N VAL A 95 -8.24 9.44 -3.65
CA VAL A 95 -8.88 9.22 -2.35
C VAL A 95 -10.28 8.65 -2.51
N ALA A 96 -10.61 7.59 -1.78
CA ALA A 96 -11.95 6.99 -1.83
C ALA A 96 -12.29 6.27 -0.52
N THR A 97 -13.55 6.34 -0.12
CA THR A 97 -14.12 5.57 0.99
C THR A 97 -14.52 4.19 0.51
N THR A 98 -14.62 3.24 1.45
CA THR A 98 -15.03 1.85 1.14
C THR A 98 -16.33 1.77 0.32
N PRO A 99 -17.41 2.55 0.62
CA PRO A 99 -18.64 2.51 -0.16
C PRO A 99 -18.53 3.05 -1.59
N GLU A 100 -17.60 3.98 -1.85
CA GLU A 100 -17.37 4.52 -3.21
C GLU A 100 -16.62 3.52 -4.10
N ILE A 101 -15.90 2.57 -3.50
CA ILE A 101 -15.13 1.57 -4.22
C ILE A 101 -16.04 0.40 -4.58
N GLY A 102 -16.57 0.41 -5.81
CA GLY A 102 -17.31 -0.70 -6.41
C GLY A 102 -16.42 -1.80 -7.00
N ASP A 103 -17.05 -2.85 -7.55
CA ASP A 103 -16.36 -4.01 -8.11
C ASP A 103 -15.51 -3.66 -9.34
N ASP A 104 -15.93 -2.68 -10.14
CA ASP A 104 -15.17 -2.22 -11.31
C ASP A 104 -13.80 -1.66 -10.93
N LEU A 105 -13.71 -0.96 -9.79
CA LEU A 105 -12.44 -0.42 -9.27
C LEU A 105 -11.54 -1.53 -8.72
N ARG A 106 -12.13 -2.52 -8.03
CA ARG A 106 -11.38 -3.72 -7.57
C ARG A 106 -10.86 -4.51 -8.77
N ALA A 107 -11.69 -4.71 -9.79
CA ALA A 107 -11.34 -5.38 -11.02
C ALA A 107 -10.23 -4.63 -11.78
N PHE A 108 -10.30 -3.29 -11.85
CA PHE A 108 -9.25 -2.46 -12.43
C PHE A 108 -7.92 -2.64 -11.69
N GLY A 109 -7.95 -2.65 -10.35
CA GLY A 109 -6.77 -2.95 -9.53
C GLY A 109 -6.12 -4.28 -9.90
N TYR A 110 -6.90 -5.36 -9.98
CA TYR A 110 -6.39 -6.67 -10.37
C TYR A 110 -5.92 -6.74 -11.84
N LEU A 111 -6.58 -6.00 -12.74
CA LEU A 111 -6.18 -5.90 -14.14
C LEU A 111 -4.82 -5.21 -14.27
N ALA A 112 -4.58 -4.13 -13.52
CA ALA A 112 -3.31 -3.41 -13.50
C ALA A 112 -2.12 -4.25 -12.96
N LYS A 113 -2.39 -5.41 -12.36
CA LYS A 113 -1.35 -6.38 -11.96
C LYS A 113 -0.90 -7.31 -13.09
N LYS A 114 -1.69 -7.42 -14.16
CA LYS A 114 -1.52 -8.45 -15.20
C LYS A 114 -1.48 -7.87 -16.62
N ASN A 115 -1.95 -6.66 -16.82
CA ASN A 115 -2.15 -6.05 -18.13
C ASN A 115 -1.66 -4.60 -18.13
N ILE A 116 -1.28 -4.12 -19.31
CA ILE A 116 -1.12 -2.69 -19.56
C ILE A 116 -2.52 -2.07 -19.55
N VAL A 117 -2.72 -1.09 -18.69
CA VAL A 117 -3.94 -0.28 -18.59
C VAL A 117 -3.59 1.19 -18.89
N THR A 118 -4.60 2.02 -19.07
CA THR A 118 -4.42 3.40 -19.53
C THR A 118 -4.97 4.43 -18.55
N GLN A 119 -4.43 5.66 -18.61
CA GLN A 119 -4.97 6.79 -17.85
C GLN A 119 -6.45 7.05 -18.17
N GLY A 120 -6.87 6.86 -19.43
CA GLY A 120 -8.26 7.04 -19.85
C GLY A 120 -9.21 6.09 -19.12
N GLN A 121 -8.82 4.83 -18.95
CA GLN A 121 -9.58 3.86 -18.16
C GLN A 121 -9.65 4.26 -16.68
N ALA A 122 -8.50 4.63 -16.08
CA ALA A 122 -8.45 5.06 -14.69
C ALA A 122 -9.37 6.27 -14.43
N ARG A 123 -9.21 7.34 -15.22
CA ARG A 123 -10.02 8.55 -15.08
C ARG A 123 -11.50 8.33 -15.40
N GLY A 124 -11.81 7.43 -16.33
CA GLY A 124 -13.17 7.02 -16.63
C GLY A 124 -13.88 6.40 -15.42
N LEU A 125 -13.21 5.45 -14.77
CA LEU A 125 -13.72 4.79 -13.56
C LEU A 125 -13.84 5.76 -12.39
N ALA A 126 -12.83 6.60 -12.15
CA ALA A 126 -12.88 7.60 -11.09
C ALA A 126 -14.06 8.57 -11.27
N ARG A 127 -14.28 9.08 -12.49
CA ARG A 127 -15.44 9.94 -12.80
C ARG A 127 -16.76 9.23 -12.60
N ALA A 128 -16.88 7.99 -13.05
CA ALA A 128 -18.12 7.21 -12.91
C ALA A 128 -18.47 6.95 -11.43
N ALA A 129 -17.46 6.76 -10.58
CA ALA A 129 -17.63 6.55 -9.15
C ALA A 129 -17.69 7.85 -8.31
N GLY A 130 -17.47 9.02 -8.91
CA GLY A 130 -17.39 10.30 -8.17
C GLY A 130 -16.14 10.44 -7.29
N ILE A 131 -15.10 9.66 -7.57
CA ILE A 131 -13.85 9.60 -6.79
C ILE A 131 -12.86 10.65 -7.28
N ARG A 132 -12.13 11.28 -6.36
CA ARG A 132 -11.08 12.24 -6.72
C ARG A 132 -9.81 11.51 -7.14
N LEU A 133 -9.34 11.82 -8.33
CA LEU A 133 -8.12 11.30 -8.93
C LEU A 133 -7.41 12.45 -9.66
N GLU A 134 -6.17 12.75 -9.28
CA GLU A 134 -5.38 13.82 -9.90
C GLU A 134 -3.96 13.35 -10.22
N GLY A 135 -3.44 13.81 -11.36
CA GLY A 135 -2.01 13.83 -11.64
C GLY A 135 -1.42 15.13 -11.12
N LEU A 136 -0.20 15.08 -10.59
CA LEU A 136 0.47 16.22 -9.95
C LEU A 136 1.76 16.63 -10.65
N GLY A 137 2.07 16.03 -11.80
CA GLY A 137 3.24 16.38 -12.60
C GLY A 137 3.48 15.42 -13.76
N GLY A 138 4.42 15.81 -14.62
CA GLY A 138 4.89 14.99 -15.72
C GLY A 138 3.80 14.64 -16.74
N THR A 139 3.75 13.38 -17.17
CA THR A 139 2.72 12.78 -18.03
C THR A 139 1.44 12.41 -17.28
N GLU A 140 1.44 12.54 -15.96
CA GLU A 140 0.37 12.14 -15.04
C GLU A 140 0.09 10.62 -15.03
N ASP A 141 1.05 9.77 -15.41
CA ASP A 141 0.87 8.32 -15.47
C ASP A 141 0.59 7.66 -14.11
N GLY A 142 1.07 8.24 -13.01
CA GLY A 142 0.83 7.75 -11.65
C GLY A 142 -0.66 7.67 -11.26
N VAL A 143 -1.57 8.33 -11.99
CA VAL A 143 -3.03 8.17 -11.75
C VAL A 143 -3.50 6.73 -11.94
N ILE A 144 -2.84 5.96 -12.79
CA ILE A 144 -3.14 4.54 -13.01
C ILE A 144 -2.92 3.76 -11.72
N GLY A 145 -1.72 3.87 -11.14
CA GLY A 145 -1.38 3.10 -9.96
C GLY A 145 -2.02 3.63 -8.68
N ALA A 146 -2.25 4.94 -8.57
CA ALA A 146 -3.00 5.51 -7.45
C ALA A 146 -4.42 4.93 -7.38
N LEU A 147 -5.13 4.84 -8.52
CA LEU A 147 -6.46 4.24 -8.59
C LEU A 147 -6.42 2.71 -8.43
N ALA A 148 -5.49 2.04 -9.11
CA ALA A 148 -5.34 0.59 -8.99
C ALA A 148 -5.03 0.17 -7.54
N GLY A 149 -4.19 0.94 -6.85
CA GLY A 149 -3.85 0.75 -5.45
C GLY A 149 -5.08 0.74 -4.55
N ILE A 150 -5.95 1.76 -4.63
CA ILE A 150 -7.16 1.80 -3.78
C ILE A 150 -8.09 0.61 -4.05
N GLY A 151 -8.23 0.17 -5.31
CA GLY A 151 -9.01 -1.00 -5.67
C GLY A 151 -8.43 -2.30 -5.09
N LEU A 152 -7.11 -2.46 -5.16
CA LEU A 152 -6.39 -3.60 -4.58
C LEU A 152 -6.46 -3.59 -3.05
N ALA A 153 -6.28 -2.44 -2.40
CA ALA A 153 -6.40 -2.32 -0.94
C ALA A 153 -7.82 -2.62 -0.46
N ALA A 154 -8.84 -2.10 -1.13
CA ALA A 154 -10.24 -2.35 -0.79
C ALA A 154 -10.72 -3.78 -1.09
N SER A 155 -9.92 -4.59 -1.80
CA SER A 155 -10.17 -6.04 -1.94
C SER A 155 -9.85 -6.81 -0.66
N ALA A 156 -9.08 -6.21 0.24
CA ALA A 156 -8.55 -6.81 1.46
C ALA A 156 -7.70 -8.09 1.24
N ASN A 157 -7.25 -8.34 0.00
CA ASN A 157 -6.55 -9.55 -0.42
C ASN A 157 -5.36 -9.26 -1.35
N ASP A 158 -4.79 -8.06 -1.26
CA ASP A 158 -3.60 -7.70 -2.03
C ASP A 158 -2.68 -6.77 -1.26
N GLY A 159 -1.40 -6.86 -1.59
CA GLY A 159 -0.36 -6.00 -1.07
C GLY A 159 0.24 -6.52 0.23
N ARG A 160 1.27 -5.80 0.68
CA ARG A 160 1.93 -6.05 1.96
C ARG A 160 2.07 -4.77 2.74
N PHE A 161 2.01 -4.87 4.06
CA PHE A 161 2.21 -3.71 4.92
C PHE A 161 3.69 -3.28 4.89
N ILE A 162 3.88 -2.00 4.61
CA ILE A 162 5.14 -1.29 4.84
C ILE A 162 5.09 -0.48 6.16
N ILE A 163 3.88 -0.29 6.70
CA ILE A 163 3.56 0.16 8.06
C ILE A 163 2.33 -0.62 8.52
N LYS A 164 2.42 -1.26 9.69
CA LYS A 164 1.30 -1.79 10.47
C LYS A 164 1.67 -1.66 11.94
N ASP A 165 0.90 -0.89 12.71
CA ASP A 165 1.16 -0.58 14.12
C ASP A 165 2.67 -0.41 14.44
N ALA A 166 3.19 -1.27 15.32
CA ALA A 166 4.57 -1.24 15.79
C ALA A 166 5.51 -2.19 15.03
N THR A 167 5.12 -2.74 13.87
CA THR A 167 5.96 -3.69 13.11
C THR A 167 7.40 -3.20 12.89
N ARG A 168 7.61 -1.89 12.71
CA ARG A 168 8.95 -1.33 12.47
C ARG A 168 9.79 -1.13 13.74
N SER A 169 9.26 -1.40 14.93
CA SER A 169 10.02 -1.29 16.20
C SER A 169 10.77 -2.58 16.55
N ILE A 170 10.48 -3.69 15.86
CA ILE A 170 11.13 -4.99 16.10
C ILE A 170 11.99 -5.42 14.90
N GLN A 171 13.11 -6.09 15.19
CA GLN A 171 14.08 -6.57 14.21
C GLN A 171 14.87 -7.75 14.76
N GLY A 172 15.61 -8.45 13.90
CA GLY A 172 16.38 -9.64 14.28
C GLY A 172 15.50 -10.82 14.67
N THR A 173 15.98 -11.69 15.54
CA THR A 173 15.23 -12.86 16.02
C THR A 173 14.20 -12.43 17.07
N GLN A 174 12.93 -12.70 16.82
CA GLN A 174 11.80 -12.32 17.67
C GLN A 174 10.93 -13.54 17.99
N SER A 175 10.30 -13.56 19.18
CA SER A 175 9.28 -14.57 19.46
C SER A 175 8.03 -14.33 18.61
N VAL A 176 7.26 -15.39 18.36
CA VAL A 176 5.95 -15.26 17.71
C VAL A 176 5.05 -14.29 18.49
N ASP A 177 5.04 -14.34 19.83
CA ASP A 177 4.26 -13.41 20.66
C ASP A 177 4.64 -11.94 20.44
N ALA A 178 5.94 -11.63 20.34
CA ALA A 178 6.40 -10.27 20.08
C ALA A 178 5.98 -9.78 18.68
N ILE A 179 5.94 -10.68 17.70
CA ILE A 179 5.47 -10.40 16.34
C ILE A 179 3.95 -10.14 16.34
N LEU A 180 3.16 -10.94 17.06
CA LEU A 180 1.72 -10.72 17.16
C LEU A 180 1.41 -9.41 17.90
N ALA A 181 2.12 -9.13 18.99
CA ALA A 181 1.96 -7.91 19.78
C ALA A 181 2.31 -6.62 19.02
N CYS A 182 3.11 -6.70 17.95
CA CYS A 182 3.49 -5.53 17.15
C CYS A 182 2.49 -5.18 16.04
N GLY A 183 1.39 -5.93 15.92
CA GLY A 183 0.29 -5.66 14.97
C GLY A 183 0.15 -6.67 13.83
N VAL A 184 0.93 -7.76 13.83
CA VAL A 184 0.70 -8.91 12.94
C VAL A 184 -0.46 -9.74 13.48
N ASP A 185 -1.46 -10.02 12.65
CA ASP A 185 -2.63 -10.78 13.08
C ASP A 185 -2.37 -12.29 13.13
N ARG A 186 -1.42 -12.79 12.34
CA ARG A 186 -1.05 -14.21 12.28
C ARG A 186 0.33 -14.43 11.69
N VAL A 187 1.02 -15.44 12.21
CA VAL A 187 2.23 -16.01 11.59
C VAL A 187 1.87 -17.37 11.00
N MET A 188 2.21 -17.61 9.73
CA MET A 188 1.94 -18.91 9.09
C MET A 188 3.01 -19.29 8.09
N THR A 189 3.16 -20.58 7.84
CA THR A 189 3.97 -21.10 6.76
C THR A 189 3.29 -20.88 5.42
N ARG A 190 4.04 -21.05 4.32
CA ARG A 190 3.53 -20.84 2.95
C ARG A 190 2.40 -21.81 2.55
N ASP A 191 2.40 -23.01 3.11
CA ASP A 191 1.36 -24.04 2.97
C ASP A 191 0.17 -23.83 3.94
N GLY A 192 0.21 -22.78 4.77
CA GLY A 192 -0.91 -22.34 5.59
C GLY A 192 -0.94 -22.88 7.02
N ALA A 193 0.10 -23.58 7.47
CA ALA A 193 0.19 -24.01 8.87
C ALA A 193 0.44 -22.80 9.78
N VAL A 194 -0.35 -22.67 10.84
CA VAL A 194 -0.19 -21.59 11.81
C VAL A 194 1.03 -21.86 12.69
N VAL A 195 1.92 -20.88 12.80
CA VAL A 195 3.05 -20.93 13.72
C VAL A 195 2.65 -20.13 14.95
N GLY A 196 2.29 -20.83 16.02
CA GLY A 196 1.78 -20.22 17.26
C GLY A 196 2.86 -19.92 18.31
N GLU A 197 4.05 -20.51 18.19
CA GLU A 197 5.12 -20.41 19.18
C GLU A 197 6.51 -20.49 18.54
N GLY A 198 7.55 -20.26 19.35
CA GLY A 198 8.94 -20.27 18.92
C GLY A 198 9.46 -18.90 18.49
N VAL A 199 10.51 -18.91 17.68
CA VAL A 199 11.20 -17.69 17.22
C VAL A 199 11.28 -17.62 15.71
N VAL A 200 11.24 -16.39 15.20
CA VAL A 200 11.39 -16.07 13.79
C VAL A 200 12.56 -15.10 13.62
N ALA A 201 13.52 -15.44 12.77
CA ALA A 201 14.56 -14.55 12.32
C ALA A 201 14.01 -13.59 11.26
N LEU A 202 13.86 -12.31 11.61
CA LEU A 202 13.37 -11.28 10.70
C LEU A 202 14.53 -10.71 9.86
N ARG A 203 14.38 -10.67 8.54
CA ARG A 203 15.34 -10.08 7.60
C ARG A 203 15.59 -8.59 7.83
N LYS A 204 14.55 -7.85 8.26
CA LYS A 204 14.65 -6.43 8.60
C LYS A 204 13.66 -6.02 9.68
N PHE A 205 12.37 -6.24 9.40
CA PHE A 205 11.22 -6.05 10.27
C PHE A 205 10.05 -6.81 9.63
N PRO A 206 8.97 -7.15 10.35
CA PRO A 206 7.84 -7.88 9.79
C PRO A 206 7.16 -7.09 8.67
N LYS A 207 7.01 -7.70 7.50
CA LYS A 207 6.28 -7.13 6.35
C LYS A 207 5.10 -8.04 6.00
N PRO A 208 4.07 -8.11 6.85
CA PRO A 208 2.96 -9.02 6.65
C PRO A 208 2.22 -8.71 5.34
N ALA A 209 1.77 -9.76 4.65
CA ALA A 209 0.84 -9.66 3.52
C ALA A 209 -0.55 -9.24 4.03
N PHE A 210 -1.31 -8.54 3.20
CA PHE A 210 -2.69 -8.16 3.51
C PHE A 210 -3.67 -9.14 2.86
N ILE A 211 -4.22 -10.05 3.66
CA ILE A 211 -5.06 -11.17 3.20
C ILE A 211 -6.29 -11.31 4.08
N GLY A 212 -7.47 -11.36 3.49
CA GLY A 212 -8.74 -11.43 4.20
C GLY A 212 -8.94 -10.31 5.22
N GLY A 213 -8.39 -9.11 4.98
CA GLY A 213 -8.45 -7.99 5.92
C GLY A 213 -7.46 -8.10 7.10
N LYS A 214 -6.52 -9.04 7.05
CA LYS A 214 -5.55 -9.31 8.13
C LYS A 214 -4.11 -9.13 7.66
N ALA A 215 -3.25 -8.71 8.57
CA ALA A 215 -1.81 -8.68 8.42
C ALA A 215 -1.21 -10.06 8.74
N ILE A 216 -0.87 -10.82 7.70
CA ILE A 216 -0.32 -12.16 7.83
C ILE A 216 1.18 -12.19 7.53
N LEU A 217 2.01 -12.54 8.50
CA LEU A 217 3.44 -12.75 8.29
C LEU A 217 3.70 -14.19 7.86
N PHE A 218 4.30 -14.35 6.68
CA PHE A 218 4.69 -15.66 6.20
C PHE A 218 6.11 -16.01 6.64
N VAL A 219 6.33 -17.26 7.02
CA VAL A 219 7.63 -17.78 7.43
C VAL A 219 7.94 -19.12 6.76
N GLU A 220 9.23 -19.44 6.63
CA GLU A 220 9.71 -20.75 6.18
C GLU A 220 10.82 -21.26 7.11
N PRO A 221 10.89 -22.57 7.38
CA PRO A 221 11.97 -23.14 8.18
C PRO A 221 13.28 -23.14 7.39
N VAL A 222 14.32 -22.57 7.98
CA VAL A 222 15.70 -22.55 7.46
C VAL A 222 16.62 -22.98 8.60
N ASP A 223 17.32 -24.11 8.43
CA ASP A 223 18.25 -24.66 9.43
C ASP A 223 17.66 -24.79 10.85
N GLY A 224 16.38 -25.15 10.93
CA GLY A 224 15.66 -25.34 12.20
C GLY A 224 15.11 -24.06 12.84
N VAL A 225 15.22 -22.91 12.19
CA VAL A 225 14.66 -21.63 12.62
C VAL A 225 13.71 -21.10 11.56
N TYR A 226 12.57 -20.51 11.96
CA TYR A 226 11.71 -19.83 11.00
C TYR A 226 12.33 -18.50 10.55
N CYS A 227 12.32 -18.25 9.24
CA CYS A 227 12.72 -16.98 8.65
C CYS A 227 11.52 -16.33 7.96
N ASP A 228 11.34 -15.02 8.10
CA ASP A 228 10.27 -14.34 7.36
C ASP A 228 10.52 -14.36 5.85
N ILE A 229 9.42 -14.54 5.11
CA ILE A 229 9.39 -14.48 3.66
C ILE A 229 8.38 -13.42 3.23
N VAL A 230 8.71 -12.74 2.12
CA VAL A 230 7.83 -11.71 1.55
C VAL A 230 7.01 -12.37 0.44
N ILE A 231 5.70 -12.40 0.63
CA ILE A 231 4.73 -12.81 -0.39
C ILE A 231 3.96 -11.56 -0.82
N GLY A 232 3.84 -11.36 -2.14
CA GLY A 232 3.19 -10.18 -2.73
C GLY A 232 4.18 -9.16 -3.28
#